data_AF-A0A0E3SHZ7-F1
#
_entry.id   AF-A0A0E3SHZ7-F1
#
_cell.length_a   1.000
_cell.length_b   1.000
_cell.length_c   1.000
_cell.angle_alpha   90.00
_cell.angle_beta   90.00
_cell.angle_gamma   90.00
#
_symmetry.space_group_name_H-M   'P 1'
#
loop_
_entity.id
_entity.type
_entity.pdbx_description
1 polymer ?
#
loop_
_entity_poly.entity_id
_entity_poly.type
_entity_poly.pdbx_seq_one_letter_code
_entity_poly.pdbx_strand_id
1 'polypeptide(L)'
;MGNLTVPSGLELRIVFNISTNPDGSINASMDSPDQGVSGIPVESVSYKNGNLNLGVKSIPGSFEGVYKENNETIEGEWKQSGSTFPLVLNRIEKAPETHREQDPVKPYPYTEEEVVYENKEAGVKLAGTLTLPQSEGPFPAVILITGSGQQNRNEEIAGHRPFLVLSDYLTRQGIAVLRVDDRGIGGSTGNVSQDTTEDFAGDVLTGVEYLKNRKEIDPSRIGLIGHSEGGLIAPMVAVKSPDIAFIVLMAAPGVTGEEILYMQSERIARAEGASNETIVQNEALMRRMYSVIKEEKNNTAAEEELREILRTEIANTSGQKTESSGHSEAVIDAQVTALTSPWMRFFLTYDPRPTLMKVKCPVLAINGEKDLQVPPEENLRAIDDALKAGGNKDYIVKELPGLNHLFQTAKTGSPSEYAKIEETISPDALEIIGNWILEHTQEE
;
A
#
# COMPACT_ATOMS: atom_id res chain seq x y z
N MET A 1 14.47 -18.80 -8.59
CA MET A 1 14.48 -17.78 -7.53
C MET A 1 15.91 -17.36 -7.24
N GLY A 2 16.13 -16.08 -6.99
CA GLY A 2 17.42 -15.54 -6.52
C GLY A 2 17.21 -14.42 -5.51
N ASN A 3 18.26 -14.05 -4.78
CA ASN A 3 18.25 -12.89 -3.89
C ASN A 3 18.89 -11.70 -4.61
N LEU A 4 18.15 -10.60 -4.69
CA LEU A 4 18.58 -9.33 -5.21
C LEU A 4 18.95 -8.42 -4.04
N THR A 5 20.22 -8.04 -3.93
CA THR A 5 20.66 -7.07 -2.93
C THR A 5 20.61 -5.67 -3.53
N VAL A 6 19.73 -4.81 -3.01
CA VAL A 6 19.63 -3.41 -3.44
C VAL A 6 20.58 -2.51 -2.63
N PRO A 7 20.88 -1.26 -3.06
CA PRO A 7 21.93 -0.44 -2.45
C PRO A 7 21.71 -0.09 -0.97
N SER A 8 20.46 -0.15 -0.48
CA SER A 8 20.12 0.01 0.94
C SER A 8 20.56 -1.17 1.81
N GLY A 9 21.07 -2.25 1.21
CA GLY A 9 21.41 -3.50 1.90
C GLY A 9 20.21 -4.41 2.15
N LEU A 10 19.02 -4.05 1.67
CA LEU A 10 17.84 -4.91 1.68
C LEU A 10 18.03 -6.05 0.66
N GLU A 11 17.71 -7.28 1.07
CA GLU A 11 17.65 -8.44 0.17
C GLU A 11 16.21 -8.73 -0.22
N LEU A 12 15.98 -8.87 -1.52
CA LEU A 12 14.67 -9.16 -2.11
C LEU A 12 14.74 -10.47 -2.89
N ARG A 13 13.92 -11.45 -2.54
CA ARG A 13 13.74 -12.67 -3.33
C ARG A 13 12.99 -12.32 -4.60
N ILE A 14 13.58 -12.69 -5.73
CA ILE A 14 12.97 -12.57 -7.05
C ILE A 14 12.67 -13.97 -7.56
N VAL A 15 11.41 -14.20 -7.91
CA VAL A 15 10.92 -15.46 -8.48
C VAL A 15 10.44 -15.18 -9.90
N PHE A 16 10.89 -15.99 -10.87
CA PHE A 16 10.30 -15.99 -12.21
C PHE A 16 9.57 -17.31 -12.41
N ASN A 17 8.28 -17.24 -12.69
CA ASN A 17 7.46 -18.38 -13.07
C ASN A 17 7.39 -18.41 -14.59
N ILE A 18 7.95 -19.45 -15.22
CA ILE A 18 7.99 -19.58 -16.67
C ILE A 18 7.38 -20.93 -17.05
N SER A 19 6.37 -20.89 -17.90
CA SER A 19 5.66 -22.06 -18.39
C SER A 19 5.43 -21.95 -19.90
N THR A 20 5.19 -23.08 -20.55
CA THR A 20 4.85 -23.13 -21.98
C THR A 20 3.41 -23.59 -22.10
N ASN A 21 2.60 -22.79 -22.78
CA ASN A 21 1.21 -23.13 -23.10
C ASN A 21 1.15 -24.27 -24.14
N PRO A 22 0.02 -24.98 -24.24
CA PRO A 22 -0.15 -26.07 -25.22
C PRO A 22 0.05 -25.64 -26.68
N ASP A 23 -0.17 -24.37 -27.00
CA ASP A 23 0.04 -23.78 -28.33
C ASP A 23 1.50 -23.37 -28.61
N GLY A 24 2.41 -23.61 -27.65
CA GLY A 24 3.83 -23.28 -27.73
C GLY A 24 4.18 -21.84 -27.34
N SER A 25 3.19 -21.01 -27.00
CA SER A 25 3.46 -19.68 -26.44
C SER A 25 4.04 -19.78 -25.01
N ILE A 26 4.87 -18.82 -24.63
CA ILE A 26 5.46 -18.77 -23.28
C ILE A 26 4.56 -17.90 -22.41
N ASN A 27 4.17 -18.42 -21.25
CA ASN A 27 3.56 -17.65 -20.19
C ASN A 27 4.59 -17.45 -19.08
N ALA A 28 4.85 -16.19 -18.73
CA ALA A 28 5.85 -15.85 -17.74
C ALA A 28 5.38 -14.72 -16.82
N SER A 29 5.65 -14.88 -15.52
CA SER A 29 5.45 -13.86 -14.50
C SER A 29 6.65 -13.74 -13.58
N MET A 30 6.73 -12.62 -12.88
CA MET A 30 7.70 -12.33 -11.84
C MET A 30 6.97 -12.08 -10.51
N ASP A 31 7.51 -12.64 -9.44
CA ASP A 31 7.11 -12.34 -8.08
C ASP A 31 8.29 -11.74 -7.32
N SER A 32 7.99 -10.81 -6.42
CA SER A 32 8.87 -10.29 -5.39
C SER A 32 8.20 -10.55 -4.04
N PRO A 33 8.33 -11.76 -3.46
CA PRO A 33 7.57 -12.14 -2.27
C PRO A 33 7.88 -11.25 -1.07
N ASP A 34 9.11 -10.76 -0.94
CA ASP A 34 9.50 -9.80 0.10
C ASP A 34 8.87 -8.42 -0.08
N GLN A 35 8.32 -8.12 -1.25
CA GLN A 35 7.56 -6.90 -1.51
C GLN A 35 6.06 -7.16 -1.60
N GLY A 36 5.59 -8.40 -1.38
CA GLY A 36 4.17 -8.72 -1.48
C GLY A 36 3.61 -8.69 -2.91
N VAL A 37 4.47 -8.61 -3.92
CA VAL A 37 4.04 -8.51 -5.32
C VAL A 37 4.19 -9.88 -5.98
N SER A 38 3.12 -10.38 -6.60
CA SER A 38 3.14 -11.61 -7.36
C SER A 38 2.42 -11.44 -8.70
N GLY A 39 2.75 -12.30 -9.67
CA GLY A 39 2.08 -12.34 -10.95
C GLY A 39 2.40 -11.16 -11.88
N ILE A 40 3.50 -10.42 -11.64
CA ILE A 40 3.90 -9.31 -12.52
C ILE A 40 4.15 -9.88 -13.92
N PRO A 41 3.44 -9.44 -14.97
CA PRO A 41 3.63 -9.99 -16.31
C PRO A 41 5.06 -9.79 -16.81
N VAL A 42 5.66 -10.85 -17.35
CA VAL A 42 6.94 -10.77 -18.08
C VAL A 42 6.62 -10.78 -19.57
N GLU A 43 6.58 -9.60 -20.19
CA GLU A 43 6.08 -9.42 -21.57
C GLU A 43 7.10 -9.74 -22.64
N SER A 44 8.38 -9.89 -22.28
CA SER A 44 9.45 -10.31 -23.18
C SER A 44 10.17 -11.50 -22.60
N VAL A 45 10.14 -12.63 -23.28
CA VAL A 45 10.93 -13.82 -22.93
C VAL A 45 11.69 -14.27 -24.18
N SER A 46 13.01 -14.35 -24.09
CA SER A 46 13.83 -14.92 -25.15
C SER A 46 14.88 -15.85 -24.58
N TYR A 47 15.04 -17.01 -25.21
CA TYR A 47 16.09 -17.97 -24.88
C TYR A 47 16.85 -18.36 -26.14
N LYS A 48 18.17 -18.06 -26.18
CA LYS A 48 19.02 -18.36 -27.33
C LYS A 48 20.45 -18.65 -26.89
N ASN A 49 21.00 -19.79 -27.34
CA ASN A 49 22.39 -20.20 -27.09
C ASN A 49 22.77 -20.20 -25.59
N GLY A 50 21.85 -20.61 -24.71
CA GLY A 50 22.09 -20.62 -23.26
C GLY A 50 21.83 -19.28 -22.56
N ASN A 51 21.53 -18.20 -23.29
CA ASN A 51 21.18 -16.90 -22.73
C ASN A 51 19.66 -16.77 -22.59
N LEU A 52 19.21 -16.41 -21.40
CA LEU A 52 17.83 -16.06 -21.08
C LEU A 52 17.73 -14.54 -20.90
N ASN A 53 16.79 -13.92 -21.61
CA ASN A 53 16.40 -12.53 -21.36
C ASN A 53 14.92 -12.47 -20.99
N LEU A 54 14.61 -11.78 -19.91
CA LEU A 54 13.27 -11.52 -19.41
C LEU A 54 13.06 -10.02 -19.32
N GLY A 55 11.94 -9.50 -19.82
CA GLY A 55 11.58 -8.08 -19.74
C GLY A 55 10.24 -7.90 -19.05
N VAL A 56 10.19 -6.96 -18.12
CA VAL A 56 9.05 -6.64 -17.25
C VAL A 56 8.73 -5.15 -17.41
N LYS A 57 7.78 -4.83 -18.28
CA LYS A 57 7.50 -3.46 -18.72
C LYS A 57 6.83 -2.62 -17.65
N SER A 58 6.03 -3.24 -16.79
CA SER A 58 5.33 -2.57 -15.69
C SER A 58 6.28 -1.96 -14.65
N ILE A 59 7.48 -2.52 -14.47
CA ILE A 59 8.50 -2.06 -13.51
C ILE A 59 9.83 -1.71 -14.19
N PRO A 60 9.78 -1.04 -15.37
CA PRO A 60 10.83 -0.91 -16.39
C PRO A 60 12.12 -1.72 -16.11
N GLY A 61 11.96 -3.05 -16.06
CA GLY A 61 12.93 -3.98 -15.52
C GLY A 61 13.27 -5.09 -16.52
N SER A 62 14.47 -5.64 -16.42
CA SER A 62 14.89 -6.78 -17.24
C SER A 62 15.94 -7.64 -16.54
N PHE A 63 15.89 -8.95 -16.80
CA PHE A 63 16.92 -9.90 -16.40
C PHE A 63 17.64 -10.41 -17.64
N GLU A 64 18.97 -10.40 -17.62
CA GLU A 64 19.82 -11.02 -18.65
C GLU A 64 20.75 -12.01 -17.96
N GLY A 65 20.68 -13.30 -18.31
CA GLY A 65 21.49 -14.31 -17.65
C GLY A 65 21.83 -15.52 -18.52
N VAL A 66 22.86 -16.25 -18.10
CA VAL A 66 23.40 -17.43 -18.79
C VAL A 66 23.13 -18.66 -17.92
N TYR A 67 22.53 -19.70 -18.50
CA TYR A 67 22.37 -20.97 -17.81
C TYR A 67 23.73 -21.61 -17.50
N LYS A 68 23.86 -22.10 -16.26
CA LYS A 68 25.01 -22.84 -15.74
C LYS A 68 24.56 -24.19 -15.21
N GLU A 69 25.54 -25.02 -14.82
CA GLU A 69 25.34 -26.24 -14.03
C GLU A 69 24.13 -27.09 -14.47
N ASN A 70 24.16 -27.60 -15.72
CA ASN A 70 23.10 -28.45 -16.28
C ASN A 70 21.67 -27.85 -16.25
N ASN A 71 21.55 -26.52 -16.33
CA ASN A 71 20.30 -25.76 -16.28
C ASN A 71 19.64 -25.66 -14.90
N GLU A 72 20.38 -25.89 -13.82
CA GLU A 72 19.91 -25.69 -12.45
C GLU A 72 20.06 -24.23 -11.98
N THR A 73 21.06 -23.52 -12.51
CA THR A 73 21.36 -22.14 -12.14
C THR A 73 21.41 -21.23 -13.36
N ILE A 74 21.04 -19.96 -13.18
CA ILE A 74 21.18 -18.90 -14.17
C ILE A 74 21.91 -17.74 -13.50
N GLU A 75 23.12 -17.47 -13.96
CA GLU A 75 23.93 -16.36 -13.48
C GLU A 75 23.73 -15.17 -14.43
N GLY A 76 23.36 -14.02 -13.89
CA GLY A 76 23.06 -12.86 -14.71
C GLY A 76 22.95 -11.57 -13.91
N GLU A 77 22.33 -10.61 -14.56
CA GLU A 77 22.13 -9.27 -14.04
C GLU A 77 20.65 -8.88 -14.15
N TRP A 78 20.12 -8.33 -13.06
CA TRP A 78 18.85 -7.61 -13.04
C TRP A 78 19.10 -6.14 -13.29
N LYS A 79 18.43 -5.57 -14.28
CA LYS A 79 18.50 -4.15 -14.64
C LYS A 79 17.14 -3.52 -14.38
N GLN A 80 17.09 -2.49 -13.56
CA GLN A 80 15.86 -1.77 -13.24
C GLN A 80 16.20 -0.32 -12.92
N SER A 81 15.42 0.62 -13.47
CA SER A 81 15.56 2.05 -13.19
C SER A 81 17.01 2.55 -13.35
N GLY A 82 17.66 2.18 -14.46
CA GLY A 82 19.04 2.58 -14.77
C GLY A 82 20.12 1.95 -13.89
N SER A 83 19.77 1.11 -12.92
CA SER A 83 20.70 0.37 -12.06
C SER A 83 20.84 -1.07 -12.52
N THR A 84 22.01 -1.66 -12.30
CA THR A 84 22.32 -3.06 -12.64
C THR A 84 22.79 -3.78 -11.39
N PHE A 85 22.21 -4.95 -11.13
CA PHE A 85 22.44 -5.74 -9.93
C PHE A 85 22.78 -7.18 -10.31
N PRO A 86 23.81 -7.79 -9.71
CA PRO A 86 24.04 -9.22 -9.90
C PRO A 86 22.85 -10.00 -9.33
N LEU A 87 22.38 -11.00 -10.08
CA LEU A 87 21.29 -11.88 -9.66
C LEU A 87 21.58 -13.30 -10.12
N VAL A 88 21.70 -14.22 -9.16
CA VAL A 88 21.83 -15.65 -9.42
C VAL A 88 20.50 -16.33 -9.13
N LEU A 89 19.90 -16.90 -10.17
CA LEU A 89 18.64 -17.63 -10.07
C LEU A 89 18.90 -19.13 -9.95
N ASN A 90 18.39 -19.73 -8.88
CA ASN A 90 18.34 -21.18 -8.70
C ASN A 90 16.96 -21.70 -9.14
N ARG A 91 16.94 -22.82 -9.85
CA ARG A 91 15.71 -23.56 -10.17
C ARG A 91 15.12 -24.12 -8.87
N ILE A 92 13.83 -23.87 -8.66
CA ILE A 92 13.05 -24.38 -7.53
C ILE A 92 11.75 -24.98 -8.05
N GLU A 93 11.22 -26.01 -7.39
CA GLU A 93 9.94 -26.63 -7.77
C GLU A 93 8.73 -25.77 -7.35
N LYS A 94 8.84 -25.07 -6.22
CA LYS A 94 7.82 -24.17 -5.69
C LYS A 94 8.50 -22.97 -5.03
N ALA A 95 7.96 -21.77 -5.25
CA ALA A 95 8.37 -20.57 -4.53
C ALA A 95 8.25 -20.80 -3.01
N PRO A 96 9.20 -20.32 -2.17
CA PRO A 96 9.05 -20.40 -0.73
C PRO A 96 7.79 -19.66 -0.31
N GLU A 97 6.96 -20.28 0.51
CA GLU A 97 5.85 -19.58 1.13
C GLU A 97 6.41 -18.54 2.09
N THR A 98 5.92 -17.31 1.99
CA THR A 98 6.25 -16.20 2.90
C THR A 98 5.35 -16.19 4.12
N HIS A 99 4.85 -17.36 4.53
CA HIS A 99 3.98 -17.50 5.69
C HIS A 99 4.72 -17.03 6.95
N ARG A 100 4.10 -16.05 7.62
CA ARG A 100 4.49 -15.53 8.94
C ARG A 100 3.68 -16.23 10.01
N GLU A 101 4.18 -16.26 11.25
CA GLU A 101 3.50 -16.98 12.35
C GLU A 101 2.04 -16.55 12.58
N GLN A 102 1.72 -15.26 12.40
CA GLN A 102 0.37 -14.72 12.58
C GLN A 102 -0.56 -14.97 11.39
N ASP A 103 -0.05 -15.44 10.25
CA ASP A 103 -0.91 -15.71 9.10
C ASP A 103 -1.82 -16.90 9.42
N PRO A 104 -3.15 -16.74 9.33
CA PRO A 104 -4.09 -17.78 9.68
C PRO A 104 -3.92 -19.00 8.78
N VAL A 105 -4.07 -20.19 9.36
CA VAL A 105 -3.90 -21.47 8.67
C VAL A 105 -5.25 -22.18 8.51
N LYS A 106 -5.48 -22.73 7.32
CA LYS A 106 -6.70 -23.48 6.99
C LYS A 106 -6.73 -24.87 7.68
N PRO A 107 -7.93 -25.43 7.95
CA PRO A 107 -9.25 -24.84 7.74
C PRO A 107 -9.55 -23.74 8.77
N TYR A 108 -10.15 -22.64 8.31
CA TYR A 108 -10.59 -21.57 9.19
C TYR A 108 -11.88 -21.96 9.94
N PRO A 109 -12.12 -21.42 11.14
CA PRO A 109 -13.37 -21.65 11.89
C PRO A 109 -14.52 -20.74 11.41
N TYR A 110 -14.46 -20.32 10.14
CA TYR A 110 -15.40 -19.43 9.48
C TYR A 110 -15.37 -19.72 7.98
N THR A 111 -16.34 -19.21 7.23
CA THR A 111 -16.37 -19.38 5.77
C THR A 111 -15.71 -18.21 5.07
N GLU A 112 -15.03 -18.48 3.96
CA GLU A 112 -14.54 -17.47 3.03
C GLU A 112 -15.25 -17.64 1.68
N GLU A 113 -15.59 -16.51 1.05
CA GLU A 113 -16.20 -16.44 -0.27
C GLU A 113 -15.38 -15.49 -1.15
N GLU A 114 -14.96 -15.96 -2.32
CA GLU A 114 -14.42 -15.09 -3.36
C GLU A 114 -15.56 -14.33 -4.02
N VAL A 115 -15.48 -13.00 -4.02
CA VAL A 115 -16.54 -12.12 -4.48
C VAL A 115 -16.03 -11.22 -5.59
N VAL A 116 -16.92 -10.89 -6.54
CA VAL A 116 -16.68 -9.86 -7.56
C VAL A 116 -17.94 -9.04 -7.71
N TYR A 117 -17.80 -7.72 -7.66
CA TYR A 117 -18.89 -6.78 -7.89
C TYR A 117 -18.43 -5.62 -8.77
N GLU A 118 -19.39 -4.90 -9.36
CA GLU A 118 -19.12 -3.89 -10.38
C GLU A 118 -19.35 -2.48 -9.83
N ASN A 119 -18.32 -1.64 -9.89
CA ASN A 119 -18.50 -0.20 -9.81
C ASN A 119 -18.91 0.30 -11.21
N LYS A 120 -20.22 0.43 -11.40
CA LYS A 120 -20.82 0.82 -12.69
C LYS A 120 -20.46 2.23 -13.12
N GLU A 121 -20.21 3.12 -12.18
CA GLU A 121 -19.86 4.52 -12.47
C GLU A 121 -18.44 4.60 -13.06
N ALA A 122 -17.50 3.87 -12.48
CA ALA A 122 -16.13 3.78 -12.97
C ALA A 122 -15.93 2.74 -14.10
N GLY A 123 -16.91 1.86 -14.33
CA GLY A 123 -16.82 0.81 -15.34
C GLY A 123 -15.79 -0.27 -15.00
N VAL A 124 -15.55 -0.52 -13.71
CA VAL A 124 -14.57 -1.50 -13.22
C VAL A 124 -15.24 -2.60 -12.40
N LYS A 125 -14.63 -3.79 -12.43
CA LYS A 125 -14.93 -4.89 -11.51
C LYS A 125 -13.93 -4.89 -10.37
N LEU A 126 -14.44 -5.03 -9.17
CA LEU A 126 -13.67 -5.13 -7.93
C LEU A 126 -13.79 -6.55 -7.42
N ALA A 127 -12.65 -7.21 -7.24
CA ALA A 127 -12.55 -8.55 -6.69
C ALA A 127 -12.13 -8.50 -5.22
N GLY A 128 -12.65 -9.40 -4.41
CA GLY A 128 -12.35 -9.45 -3.00
C GLY A 128 -12.65 -10.80 -2.37
N THR A 129 -12.41 -10.89 -1.07
CA THR A 129 -12.82 -12.02 -0.23
C THR A 129 -13.75 -11.48 0.85
N LEU A 130 -14.91 -12.11 1.00
CA LEU A 130 -15.81 -11.93 2.13
C LEU A 130 -15.65 -13.09 3.10
N THR A 131 -15.24 -12.80 4.34
CA THR A 131 -15.25 -13.78 5.43
C THR A 131 -16.51 -13.62 6.27
N LEU A 132 -17.16 -14.74 6.60
CA LEU A 132 -18.42 -14.77 7.34
C LEU A 132 -18.27 -15.66 8.58
N PRO A 133 -18.67 -15.19 9.78
CA PRO A 133 -18.71 -16.01 10.99
C PRO A 133 -19.50 -17.30 10.79
N GLN A 134 -19.17 -18.33 11.57
CA GLN A 134 -19.87 -19.62 11.51
C GLN A 134 -21.24 -19.60 12.22
N SER A 135 -21.51 -18.60 13.07
CA SER A 135 -22.79 -18.44 13.77
C SER A 135 -23.93 -18.05 12.82
N GLU A 136 -25.16 -17.99 13.34
CA GLU A 136 -26.28 -17.44 12.56
C GLU A 136 -26.18 -15.91 12.49
N GLY A 137 -26.44 -15.34 11.32
CA GLY A 137 -26.50 -13.90 11.09
C GLY A 137 -27.91 -13.32 11.26
N PRO A 138 -28.16 -12.07 10.83
CA PRO A 138 -27.24 -11.22 10.06
C PRO A 138 -26.07 -10.68 10.91
N PHE A 139 -24.91 -10.52 10.31
CA PHE A 139 -23.67 -10.10 11.00
C PHE A 139 -23.42 -8.60 10.86
N PRO A 140 -22.81 -7.94 11.86
CA PRO A 140 -22.10 -6.70 11.59
C PRO A 140 -20.97 -6.96 10.59
N ALA A 141 -20.62 -5.95 9.80
CA ALA A 141 -19.60 -6.10 8.77
C ALA A 141 -18.63 -4.91 8.74
N VAL A 142 -17.40 -5.18 8.31
CA VAL A 142 -16.42 -4.14 8.01
C VAL A 142 -15.81 -4.32 6.63
N ILE A 143 -15.46 -3.20 6.00
CA ILE A 143 -14.61 -3.17 4.81
C ILE A 143 -13.23 -2.69 5.24
N LEU A 144 -12.18 -3.43 4.86
CA LEU A 144 -10.79 -3.01 5.04
C LEU A 144 -10.33 -2.22 3.80
N ILE A 145 -9.75 -1.04 4.02
CA ILE A 145 -9.34 -0.09 2.98
C ILE A 145 -7.84 0.15 3.11
N THR A 146 -7.11 -0.24 2.07
CA THR A 146 -5.65 -0.24 1.98
C THR A 146 -5.05 1.17 2.05
N GLY A 147 -3.75 1.23 2.33
CA GLY A 147 -2.96 2.44 2.24
C GLY A 147 -2.65 2.90 0.81
N SER A 148 -1.66 3.78 0.68
CA SER A 148 -1.28 4.34 -0.62
C SER A 148 -0.51 3.37 -1.50
N GLY A 149 -0.56 3.63 -2.81
CA GLY A 149 -0.09 2.70 -3.83
C GLY A 149 -1.16 1.67 -4.19
N GLN A 150 -0.89 0.84 -5.20
CA GLN A 150 -1.81 -0.22 -5.58
C GLN A 150 -1.51 -1.49 -4.78
N GLN A 151 -2.46 -1.96 -3.97
CA GLN A 151 -2.28 -3.08 -3.06
C GLN A 151 -3.29 -4.21 -3.32
N ASN A 152 -2.94 -5.43 -2.91
CA ASN A 152 -3.90 -6.54 -2.88
C ASN A 152 -4.75 -6.48 -1.61
N ARG A 153 -5.81 -7.29 -1.56
CA ARG A 153 -6.76 -7.33 -0.43
C ARG A 153 -6.15 -7.65 0.95
N ASN A 154 -4.90 -8.09 1.01
CA ASN A 154 -4.20 -8.40 2.26
C ASN A 154 -3.30 -7.28 2.76
N GLU A 155 -3.17 -6.16 2.01
CA GLU A 155 -2.21 -5.09 2.29
C GLU A 155 -0.78 -5.66 2.44
N GLU A 156 -0.37 -6.48 1.48
CA GLU A 156 0.92 -7.17 1.56
C GLU A 156 2.11 -6.21 1.50
N ILE A 157 2.90 -6.19 2.57
CA ILE A 157 4.11 -5.36 2.68
C ILE A 157 5.19 -6.10 3.46
N ALA A 158 6.41 -6.18 2.92
CA ALA A 158 7.54 -6.83 3.58
C ALA A 158 7.28 -8.31 4.00
N GLY A 159 6.39 -9.00 3.27
CA GLY A 159 5.93 -10.35 3.59
C GLY A 159 4.87 -10.44 4.71
N HIS A 160 4.40 -9.31 5.24
CA HIS A 160 3.29 -9.25 6.19
C HIS A 160 1.95 -9.11 5.47
N ARG A 161 0.89 -9.64 6.09
CA ARG A 161 -0.49 -9.60 5.58
C ARG A 161 -1.44 -9.02 6.63
N PRO A 162 -1.29 -7.75 7.03
CA PRO A 162 -2.03 -7.16 8.15
C PRO A 162 -3.54 -7.29 8.00
N PHE A 163 -4.09 -7.13 6.79
CA PHE A 163 -5.53 -7.28 6.57
C PHE A 163 -6.00 -8.74 6.61
N LEU A 164 -5.14 -9.71 6.27
CA LEU A 164 -5.47 -11.12 6.48
C LEU A 164 -5.56 -11.46 7.96
N VAL A 165 -4.59 -11.01 8.77
CA VAL A 165 -4.57 -11.24 10.21
C VAL A 165 -5.74 -10.53 10.90
N LEU A 166 -6.00 -9.27 10.56
CA LEU A 166 -7.13 -8.51 11.10
C LEU A 166 -8.48 -9.13 10.71
N SER A 167 -8.61 -9.62 9.47
CA SER A 167 -9.83 -10.30 9.02
C SER A 167 -10.08 -11.60 9.78
N ASP A 168 -9.07 -12.45 9.98
CA ASP A 168 -9.21 -13.67 10.81
C ASP A 168 -9.62 -13.31 12.25
N TYR A 169 -8.95 -12.31 12.84
CA TYR A 169 -9.21 -11.86 14.21
C TYR A 169 -10.67 -11.37 14.40
N LEU A 170 -11.17 -10.53 13.49
CA LEU A 170 -12.52 -9.97 13.57
C LEU A 170 -13.60 -11.01 13.22
N THR A 171 -13.36 -11.87 12.22
CA THR A 171 -14.34 -12.90 11.84
C THR A 171 -14.53 -13.95 12.93
N ARG A 172 -13.48 -14.29 13.69
CA ARG A 172 -13.60 -15.14 14.88
C ARG A 172 -14.46 -14.52 15.99
N GLN A 173 -14.67 -13.20 15.95
CA GLN A 173 -15.47 -12.46 16.93
C GLN A 173 -16.89 -12.13 16.43
N GLY A 174 -17.33 -12.75 15.34
CA GLY A 174 -18.70 -12.57 14.85
C GLY A 174 -18.88 -11.40 13.89
N ILE A 175 -17.79 -10.85 13.34
CA ILE A 175 -17.84 -9.73 12.39
C ILE A 175 -17.49 -10.22 10.98
N ALA A 176 -18.37 -9.98 10.01
CA ALA A 176 -18.06 -10.24 8.61
C ALA A 176 -17.03 -9.23 8.08
N VAL A 177 -16.07 -9.68 7.28
CA VAL A 177 -15.00 -8.80 6.77
C VAL A 177 -14.90 -8.91 5.26
N LEU A 178 -15.06 -7.77 4.58
CA LEU A 178 -14.79 -7.63 3.16
C LEU A 178 -13.39 -7.04 2.96
N ARG A 179 -12.56 -7.77 2.23
CA ARG A 179 -11.25 -7.34 1.77
C ARG A 179 -11.24 -7.29 0.27
N VAL A 180 -10.73 -6.22 -0.32
CA VAL A 180 -10.88 -5.95 -1.76
C VAL A 180 -9.50 -5.68 -2.35
N ASP A 181 -9.22 -6.24 -3.53
CA ASP A 181 -8.03 -5.86 -4.28
C ASP A 181 -8.25 -4.47 -4.87
N ASP A 182 -7.26 -3.59 -4.75
CA ASP A 182 -7.34 -2.26 -5.33
C ASP A 182 -7.56 -2.32 -6.84
N ARG A 183 -8.09 -1.23 -7.41
CA ARG A 183 -8.33 -1.12 -8.84
C ARG A 183 -7.06 -1.47 -9.64
N GLY A 184 -7.20 -2.43 -10.55
CA GLY A 184 -6.10 -2.93 -11.38
C GLY A 184 -5.14 -3.92 -10.70
N ILE A 185 -5.44 -4.37 -9.47
CA ILE A 185 -4.65 -5.39 -8.75
C ILE A 185 -5.45 -6.69 -8.58
N GLY A 186 -4.73 -7.82 -8.57
CA GLY A 186 -5.32 -9.12 -8.29
C GLY A 186 -6.45 -9.46 -9.26
N GLY A 187 -7.65 -9.68 -8.73
CA GLY A 187 -8.84 -9.94 -9.54
C GLY A 187 -9.58 -8.68 -10.02
N SER A 188 -9.21 -7.50 -9.52
CA SER A 188 -9.83 -6.22 -9.86
C SER A 188 -9.33 -5.70 -11.20
N THR A 189 -10.23 -5.15 -12.01
CA THR A 189 -9.92 -4.55 -13.31
C THR A 189 -9.70 -3.05 -13.20
N GLY A 190 -9.19 -2.41 -14.25
CA GLY A 190 -9.10 -0.95 -14.35
C GLY A 190 -7.66 -0.46 -14.42
N ASN A 191 -7.48 0.85 -14.59
CA ASN A 191 -6.19 1.52 -14.61
C ASN A 191 -6.28 2.79 -13.76
N VAL A 192 -5.33 2.96 -12.83
CA VAL A 192 -5.31 4.06 -11.86
C VAL A 192 -4.58 5.31 -12.35
N SER A 193 -4.05 5.33 -13.58
CA SER A 193 -3.18 6.41 -14.06
C SER A 193 -3.82 7.81 -14.03
N GLN A 194 -5.14 7.90 -14.01
CA GLN A 194 -5.90 9.15 -13.98
C GLN A 194 -6.78 9.29 -12.72
N ASP A 195 -6.70 8.33 -11.81
CA ASP A 195 -7.55 8.26 -10.64
C ASP A 195 -6.91 9.01 -9.46
N THR A 196 -7.75 9.35 -8.50
CA THR A 196 -7.41 10.03 -7.25
C THR A 196 -7.98 9.27 -6.06
N THR A 197 -7.64 9.69 -4.84
CA THR A 197 -8.25 9.16 -3.62
C THR A 197 -9.79 9.26 -3.63
N GLU A 198 -10.38 10.24 -4.33
CA GLU A 198 -11.84 10.34 -4.44
C GLU A 198 -12.45 9.21 -5.28
N ASP A 199 -11.75 8.77 -6.33
CA ASP A 199 -12.19 7.65 -7.17
C ASP A 199 -12.14 6.34 -6.38
N PHE A 200 -11.12 6.16 -5.54
CA PHE A 200 -11.00 5.02 -4.63
C PHE A 200 -12.09 5.03 -3.56
N ALA A 201 -12.51 6.22 -3.08
CA ALA A 201 -13.70 6.32 -2.22
C ALA A 201 -14.99 5.88 -2.94
N GLY A 202 -15.09 6.06 -4.26
CA GLY A 202 -16.18 5.51 -5.07
C GLY A 202 -16.18 3.98 -5.13
N ASP A 203 -14.99 3.37 -5.19
CA ASP A 203 -14.84 1.91 -5.14
C ASP A 203 -15.27 1.34 -3.79
N VAL A 204 -14.90 1.99 -2.68
CA VAL A 204 -15.33 1.60 -1.33
C VAL A 204 -16.84 1.78 -1.15
N LEU A 205 -17.44 2.88 -1.64
CA LEU A 205 -18.90 3.05 -1.64
C LEU A 205 -19.62 1.90 -2.35
N THR A 206 -19.06 1.42 -3.46
CA THR A 206 -19.60 0.25 -4.17
C THR A 206 -19.51 -1.02 -3.30
N GLY A 207 -18.43 -1.20 -2.54
CA GLY A 207 -18.30 -2.28 -1.56
C GLY A 207 -19.33 -2.19 -0.43
N VAL A 208 -19.64 -0.99 0.06
CA VAL A 208 -20.70 -0.76 1.06
C VAL A 208 -22.06 -1.19 0.50
N GLU A 209 -22.39 -0.76 -0.71
CA GLU A 209 -23.66 -1.14 -1.35
C GLU A 209 -23.72 -2.65 -1.67
N TYR A 210 -22.59 -3.26 -2.02
CA TYR A 210 -22.49 -4.70 -2.15
C TYR A 210 -22.88 -5.41 -0.84
N LEU A 211 -22.28 -5.01 0.30
CA LEU A 211 -22.58 -5.59 1.62
C LEU A 211 -24.02 -5.35 2.06
N LYS A 212 -24.60 -4.16 1.82
CA LYS A 212 -26.01 -3.87 2.14
C LYS A 212 -26.99 -4.82 1.44
N ASN A 213 -26.60 -5.39 0.30
CA ASN A 213 -27.42 -6.32 -0.48
C ASN A 213 -27.18 -7.80 -0.13
N ARG A 214 -26.30 -8.11 0.82
CA ARG A 214 -26.05 -9.46 1.32
C ARG A 214 -27.02 -9.81 2.44
N LYS A 215 -27.75 -10.92 2.31
CA LYS A 215 -28.69 -11.40 3.34
C LYS A 215 -28.01 -11.77 4.66
N GLU A 216 -26.71 -12.09 4.59
CA GLU A 216 -25.89 -12.47 5.74
C GLU A 216 -25.45 -11.25 6.56
N ILE A 217 -25.59 -10.04 6.03
CA ILE A 217 -25.07 -8.81 6.63
C ILE A 217 -26.21 -7.94 7.14
N ASP A 218 -26.03 -7.36 8.30
CA ASP A 218 -26.91 -6.34 8.85
C ASP A 218 -26.53 -4.98 8.25
N PRO A 219 -27.35 -4.39 7.37
CA PRO A 219 -27.02 -3.14 6.69
C PRO A 219 -26.91 -1.94 7.64
N SER A 220 -27.43 -2.04 8.88
CA SER A 220 -27.31 -0.99 9.90
C SER A 220 -26.02 -1.04 10.70
N ARG A 221 -25.21 -2.10 10.54
CA ARG A 221 -23.97 -2.35 11.29
C ARG A 221 -22.76 -2.54 10.36
N ILE A 222 -22.67 -1.73 9.31
CA ILE A 222 -21.52 -1.70 8.40
C ILE A 222 -20.56 -0.59 8.80
N GLY A 223 -19.31 -0.95 9.11
CA GLY A 223 -18.23 0.00 9.39
C GLY A 223 -17.10 -0.03 8.35
N LEU A 224 -16.21 0.96 8.41
CA LEU A 224 -14.98 0.99 7.60
C LEU A 224 -13.75 0.93 8.50
N ILE A 225 -12.70 0.25 8.05
CA ILE A 225 -11.37 0.31 8.66
C ILE A 225 -10.39 0.74 7.56
N GLY A 226 -9.81 1.92 7.69
CA GLY A 226 -8.88 2.47 6.71
C GLY A 226 -7.49 2.64 7.29
N HIS A 227 -6.48 2.08 6.61
CA HIS A 227 -5.08 2.23 6.97
C HIS A 227 -4.39 3.27 6.07
N SER A 228 -3.60 4.18 6.65
CA SER A 228 -2.84 5.20 5.92
C SER A 228 -3.76 6.03 4.99
N GLU A 229 -3.60 5.98 3.66
CA GLU A 229 -4.54 6.63 2.71
C GLU A 229 -5.99 6.13 2.85
N GLY A 230 -6.21 4.86 3.21
CA GLY A 230 -7.54 4.35 3.56
C GLY A 230 -8.19 5.13 4.70
N GLY A 231 -7.39 5.74 5.57
CA GLY A 231 -7.83 6.66 6.63
C GLY A 231 -8.32 8.03 6.12
N LEU A 232 -7.96 8.43 4.90
CA LEU A 232 -8.58 9.55 4.18
C LEU A 232 -9.89 9.12 3.51
N ILE A 233 -9.91 7.91 2.96
CA ILE A 233 -11.04 7.35 2.22
C ILE A 233 -12.24 7.07 3.15
N ALA A 234 -12.02 6.45 4.31
CA ALA A 234 -13.11 6.09 5.23
C ALA A 234 -13.99 7.30 5.63
N PRO A 235 -13.45 8.46 6.04
CA PRO A 235 -14.24 9.68 6.26
C PRO A 235 -14.98 10.17 5.01
N MET A 236 -14.36 10.13 3.83
CA MET A 236 -15.03 10.53 2.58
C MET A 236 -16.27 9.66 2.30
N VAL A 237 -16.15 8.35 2.54
CA VAL A 237 -17.24 7.38 2.37
C VAL A 237 -18.32 7.60 3.43
N ALA A 238 -17.95 7.73 4.71
CA ALA A 238 -18.91 7.94 5.81
C ALA A 238 -19.72 9.24 5.67
N VAL A 239 -19.14 10.28 5.05
CA VAL A 239 -19.88 11.52 4.74
C VAL A 239 -20.85 11.34 3.57
N LYS A 240 -20.53 10.48 2.60
CA LYS A 240 -21.39 10.21 1.42
C LYS A 240 -22.46 9.14 1.70
N SER A 241 -22.19 8.20 2.61
CA SER A 241 -23.09 7.12 3.01
C SER A 241 -23.40 7.27 4.51
N PRO A 242 -24.50 7.94 4.90
CA PRO A 242 -24.82 8.19 6.30
C PRO A 242 -25.20 6.92 7.08
N ASP A 243 -25.35 5.78 6.40
CA ASP A 243 -25.65 4.47 6.99
C ASP A 243 -24.40 3.78 7.58
N ILE A 244 -23.21 4.37 7.43
CA ILE A 244 -21.99 3.84 8.04
C ILE A 244 -22.10 3.93 9.57
N ALA A 245 -21.99 2.78 10.22
CA ALA A 245 -22.17 2.63 11.66
C ALA A 245 -20.99 3.16 12.47
N PHE A 246 -19.76 3.05 11.97
CA PHE A 246 -18.54 3.57 12.59
C PHE A 246 -17.38 3.56 11.59
N ILE A 247 -16.31 4.28 11.90
CA ILE A 247 -15.03 4.17 11.17
C ILE A 247 -13.86 3.97 12.12
N VAL A 248 -12.86 3.20 11.68
CA VAL A 248 -11.56 3.03 12.33
C VAL A 248 -10.49 3.59 11.39
N LEU A 249 -9.72 4.57 11.89
CA LEU A 249 -8.65 5.27 11.20
C LEU A 249 -7.32 4.77 11.75
N MET A 250 -6.67 3.87 11.02
CA MET A 250 -5.38 3.30 11.37
C MET A 250 -4.27 4.12 10.68
N ALA A 251 -3.40 4.75 11.45
CA ALA A 251 -2.29 5.55 10.93
C ALA A 251 -2.72 6.58 9.88
N ALA A 252 -3.85 7.25 10.11
CA ALA A 252 -4.51 8.09 9.11
C ALA A 252 -3.92 9.52 9.06
N PRO A 253 -3.73 10.11 7.87
CA PRO A 253 -3.39 11.52 7.75
C PRO A 253 -4.48 12.45 8.30
N GLY A 254 -4.11 13.28 9.27
CA GLY A 254 -4.94 14.36 9.82
C GLY A 254 -4.63 15.74 9.22
N VAL A 255 -3.55 15.86 8.46
CA VAL A 255 -3.07 17.08 7.79
C VAL A 255 -2.93 16.84 6.28
N THR A 256 -2.50 17.86 5.53
CA THR A 256 -2.35 17.74 4.06
C THR A 256 -1.27 16.73 3.68
N GLY A 257 -1.41 16.07 2.53
CA GLY A 257 -0.40 15.12 2.06
C GLY A 257 0.97 15.77 1.82
N GLU A 258 1.02 17.07 1.51
CA GLU A 258 2.28 17.81 1.47
C GLU A 258 3.00 17.81 2.83
N GLU A 259 2.29 18.12 3.91
CA GLU A 259 2.84 18.11 5.27
C GLU A 259 3.28 16.69 5.67
N ILE A 260 2.47 15.68 5.32
CA ILE A 260 2.81 14.27 5.54
C ILE A 260 4.14 13.92 4.87
N LEU A 261 4.29 14.20 3.58
CA LEU A 261 5.48 13.80 2.82
C LEU A 261 6.74 14.50 3.34
N TYR A 262 6.66 15.76 3.79
CA TYR A 262 7.79 16.42 4.43
C TYR A 262 8.18 15.75 5.75
N MET A 263 7.21 15.50 6.64
CA MET A 263 7.48 14.86 7.93
C MET A 263 7.99 13.42 7.75
N GLN A 264 7.39 12.67 6.83
CA GLN A 264 7.78 11.29 6.52
C GLN A 264 9.22 11.22 6.03
N SER A 265 9.57 12.06 5.06
CA SER A 265 10.93 12.11 4.50
C SER A 265 11.96 12.47 5.56
N GLU A 266 11.69 13.49 6.37
CA GLU A 266 12.58 13.94 7.45
C GLU A 266 12.80 12.86 8.51
N ARG A 267 11.72 12.27 9.02
CA ARG A 267 11.78 11.31 10.13
C ARG A 267 12.42 9.99 9.72
N ILE A 268 12.09 9.48 8.53
CA ILE A 268 12.73 8.26 7.99
C ILE A 268 14.22 8.50 7.77
N ALA A 269 14.60 9.59 7.08
CA ALA A 269 16.01 9.89 6.82
C ALA A 269 16.81 10.01 8.12
N ARG A 270 16.23 10.66 9.15
CA ARG A 270 16.85 10.76 10.47
C ARG A 270 17.00 9.40 11.15
N ALA A 271 15.97 8.55 11.13
CA ALA A 271 16.02 7.21 11.71
C ALA A 271 17.06 6.30 11.02
N GLU A 272 17.30 6.53 9.73
CA GLU A 272 18.31 5.82 8.92
C GLU A 272 19.71 6.43 9.02
N GLY A 273 19.89 7.48 9.83
CA GLY A 273 21.20 8.06 10.13
C GLY A 273 21.67 9.11 9.12
N ALA A 274 20.78 9.67 8.30
CA ALA A 274 21.12 10.78 7.43
C ALA A 274 21.58 12.01 8.25
N SER A 275 22.52 12.77 7.70
CA SER A 275 22.99 14.00 8.33
C SER A 275 21.90 15.09 8.29
N ASN A 276 21.91 16.02 9.25
CA ASN A 276 21.00 17.17 9.23
C ASN A 276 21.15 18.01 7.94
N GLU A 277 22.37 18.10 7.40
CA GLU A 277 22.63 18.82 6.14
C GLU A 277 21.91 18.15 4.97
N THR A 278 22.01 16.83 4.85
CA THR A 278 21.30 16.04 3.84
C THR A 278 19.79 16.17 3.97
N ILE A 279 19.26 16.11 5.19
CA ILE A 279 17.82 16.26 5.46
C ILE A 279 17.32 17.63 4.98
N VAL A 280 18.03 18.71 5.33
CA VAL A 280 17.66 20.07 4.91
C VAL A 280 17.75 20.25 3.40
N GLN A 281 18.75 19.67 2.74
CA GLN A 281 18.89 19.70 1.29
C GLN A 281 17.73 18.95 0.59
N ASN A 282 17.40 17.75 1.07
CA ASN A 282 16.29 16.96 0.54
C ASN A 282 14.95 17.67 0.72
N GLU A 283 14.69 18.25 1.89
CA GLU A 283 13.48 19.02 2.15
C GLU A 283 13.36 20.23 1.21
N ALA A 284 14.47 20.97 1.01
CA ALA A 284 14.50 22.11 0.08
C ALA A 284 14.19 21.70 -1.37
N LEU A 285 14.72 20.55 -1.81
CA LEU A 285 14.42 19.99 -3.13
C LEU A 285 12.94 19.59 -3.24
N MET A 286 12.41 18.87 -2.25
CA MET A 286 11.00 18.46 -2.21
C MET A 286 10.07 19.67 -2.27
N ARG A 287 10.34 20.72 -1.49
CA ARG A 287 9.57 21.96 -1.50
C ARG A 287 9.52 22.60 -2.88
N ARG A 288 10.67 22.70 -3.57
CA ARG A 288 10.73 23.23 -4.94
C ARG A 288 9.88 22.40 -5.90
N MET A 289 10.01 21.07 -5.86
CA MET A 289 9.23 20.18 -6.73
C MET A 289 7.73 20.26 -6.45
N TYR A 290 7.33 20.25 -5.18
CA TYR A 290 5.91 20.27 -4.79
C TYR A 290 5.26 21.62 -5.06
N SER A 291 5.99 22.73 -4.96
CA SER A 291 5.52 24.04 -5.44
C SER A 291 5.12 24.00 -6.91
N VAL A 292 5.94 23.42 -7.79
CA VAL A 292 5.61 23.28 -9.22
C VAL A 292 4.33 22.46 -9.40
N ILE A 293 4.21 21.32 -8.73
CA ILE A 293 3.04 20.43 -8.83
C ILE A 293 1.77 21.11 -8.32
N LYS A 294 1.86 22.01 -7.33
CA LYS A 294 0.70 22.71 -6.79
C LYS A 294 0.28 23.93 -7.61
N GLU A 295 1.24 24.63 -8.20
CA GLU A 295 1.01 25.93 -8.85
C GLU A 295 0.80 25.80 -10.38
N GLU A 296 1.55 24.94 -11.06
CA GLU A 296 1.48 24.76 -12.50
C GLU A 296 0.43 23.71 -12.88
N LYS A 297 -0.67 24.16 -13.51
CA LYS A 297 -1.82 23.31 -13.89
C LYS A 297 -1.60 22.58 -15.21
N ASN A 298 -0.72 23.08 -16.07
CA ASN A 298 -0.35 22.42 -17.31
C ASN A 298 0.69 21.32 -17.00
N ASN A 299 0.28 20.06 -17.13
CA ASN A 299 1.17 18.93 -16.86
C ASN A 299 2.45 18.97 -17.70
N THR A 300 2.39 19.32 -18.98
CA THR A 300 3.59 19.39 -19.83
C THR A 300 4.59 20.42 -19.31
N ALA A 301 4.12 21.61 -18.93
CA ALA A 301 4.97 22.65 -18.36
C ALA A 301 5.56 22.23 -17.00
N ALA A 302 4.72 21.65 -16.12
CA ALA A 302 5.17 21.14 -14.83
C ALA A 302 6.24 20.05 -14.97
N GLU A 303 6.06 19.12 -15.91
CA GLU A 303 7.03 18.05 -16.15
C GLU A 303 8.35 18.60 -16.70
N GLU A 304 8.34 19.58 -17.61
CA GLU A 304 9.56 20.22 -18.12
C GLU A 304 10.34 20.90 -16.99
N GLU A 305 9.65 21.63 -16.11
CA GLU A 305 10.27 22.30 -14.97
C GLU A 305 10.82 21.30 -13.94
N LEU A 306 10.08 20.24 -13.62
CA LEU A 306 10.55 19.19 -12.72
C LEU A 306 11.78 18.45 -13.27
N ARG A 307 11.82 18.15 -14.58
CA ARG A 307 13.01 17.57 -15.22
C ARG A 307 14.22 18.48 -15.05
N GLU A 308 14.07 19.78 -15.22
CA GLU A 308 15.17 20.73 -15.05
C GLU A 308 15.64 20.82 -13.59
N ILE A 309 14.71 20.82 -12.63
CA ILE A 309 15.03 20.79 -11.20
C ILE A 309 15.86 19.54 -10.87
N LEU A 310 15.41 18.36 -11.32
CA LEU A 310 16.10 17.09 -11.05
C LEU A 310 17.46 17.03 -11.75
N ARG A 311 17.57 17.42 -13.02
CA ARG A 311 18.87 17.47 -13.73
C ARG A 311 19.87 18.39 -13.04
N THR A 312 19.41 19.56 -12.58
CA THR A 312 20.25 20.52 -11.85
C THR A 312 20.74 19.92 -10.54
N GLU A 313 19.86 19.28 -9.76
CA GLU A 313 20.24 18.65 -8.50
C GLU A 313 21.28 17.56 -8.72
N ILE A 314 21.03 16.66 -9.68
CA ILE A 314 21.95 15.59 -10.05
C ILE A 314 23.33 16.17 -10.41
N ALA A 315 23.38 17.22 -11.24
CA ALA A 315 24.62 17.87 -11.63
C ALA A 315 25.39 18.45 -10.43
N ASN A 316 24.69 18.98 -9.43
CA ASN A 316 25.29 19.56 -8.21
C ASN A 316 25.83 18.49 -7.26
N THR A 317 25.15 17.36 -7.10
CA THR A 317 25.54 16.29 -6.15
C THR A 317 26.59 15.34 -6.73
N SER A 318 26.60 15.09 -8.04
CA SER A 318 27.38 14.01 -8.65
C SER A 318 28.81 14.34 -9.08
N GLY A 319 29.28 15.58 -8.88
CA GLY A 319 30.70 15.97 -9.04
C GLY A 319 31.42 15.30 -10.23
N GLN A 320 30.94 15.49 -11.46
CA GLN A 320 31.53 14.95 -12.70
C GLN A 320 31.80 13.42 -12.74
N LYS A 321 30.94 12.57 -12.14
CA LYS A 321 30.96 11.11 -12.41
C LYS A 321 29.60 10.63 -12.90
N THR A 322 29.38 10.76 -14.21
CA THR A 322 28.09 10.58 -14.89
C THR A 322 27.80 9.16 -15.41
N GLU A 323 28.41 8.09 -14.89
CA GLU A 323 28.22 6.77 -15.54
C GLU A 323 27.85 5.58 -14.63
N SER A 324 27.65 5.74 -13.31
CA SER A 324 27.35 4.57 -12.45
C SER A 324 26.36 4.79 -11.30
N SER A 325 25.56 5.84 -11.34
CA SER A 325 24.56 6.14 -10.32
C SER A 325 23.25 6.41 -11.06
N GLY A 326 22.13 5.81 -10.65
CA GLY A 326 20.84 5.73 -11.35
C GLY A 326 20.18 7.06 -11.76
N HIS A 327 20.88 7.86 -12.55
CA HIS A 327 20.58 9.21 -13.01
C HIS A 327 20.30 9.22 -14.52
N SER A 328 19.86 8.09 -15.08
CA SER A 328 19.44 8.06 -16.48
C SER A 328 18.19 8.93 -16.66
N GLU A 329 18.05 9.56 -17.82
CA GLU A 329 16.84 10.33 -18.17
C GLU A 329 15.54 9.51 -17.97
N ALA A 330 15.59 8.19 -18.17
CA ALA A 330 14.44 7.31 -17.90
C ALA A 330 13.99 7.31 -16.43
N VAL A 331 14.91 7.48 -15.47
CA VAL A 331 14.59 7.56 -14.04
C VAL A 331 13.96 8.91 -13.70
N ILE A 332 14.52 9.98 -14.27
CA ILE A 332 13.95 11.33 -14.16
C ILE A 332 12.53 11.33 -14.72
N ASP A 333 12.33 10.76 -15.92
CA ASP A 333 11.02 10.68 -16.55
C ASP A 333 10.01 9.89 -15.70
N ALA A 334 10.40 8.73 -15.17
CA ALA A 334 9.52 7.94 -14.31
C ALA A 334 9.13 8.69 -13.02
N GLN A 335 10.10 9.37 -12.38
CA GLN A 335 9.84 10.17 -11.19
C GLN A 335 8.93 11.36 -11.50
N VAL A 336 9.17 12.05 -12.61
CA VAL A 336 8.35 13.18 -13.06
C VAL A 336 6.92 12.73 -13.36
N THR A 337 6.73 11.62 -14.07
CA THR A 337 5.41 11.04 -14.34
C THR A 337 4.66 10.71 -13.04
N ALA A 338 5.33 10.14 -12.05
CA ALA A 338 4.70 9.85 -10.75
C ALA A 338 4.29 11.14 -10.02
N LEU A 339 5.17 12.14 -10.02
CA LEU A 339 4.94 13.44 -9.38
C LEU A 339 3.84 14.28 -10.03
N THR A 340 3.64 14.18 -11.35
CA THR A 340 2.61 14.93 -12.08
C THR A 340 1.28 14.19 -12.23
N SER A 341 1.16 13.00 -11.62
CA SER A 341 -0.08 12.23 -11.62
C SER A 341 -1.24 12.99 -10.96
N PRO A 342 -2.50 12.76 -11.41
CA PRO A 342 -3.68 13.32 -10.73
C PRO A 342 -3.74 12.96 -9.25
N TRP A 343 -3.42 11.71 -8.90
CA TRP A 343 -3.33 11.25 -7.51
C TRP A 343 -2.35 12.10 -6.69
N MET A 344 -1.12 12.33 -7.16
CA MET A 344 -0.13 13.12 -6.41
C MET A 344 -0.61 14.56 -6.20
N ARG A 345 -1.15 15.20 -7.24
CA ARG A 345 -1.73 16.56 -7.13
C ARG A 345 -2.85 16.61 -6.11
N PHE A 346 -3.74 15.62 -6.14
CA PHE A 346 -4.82 15.50 -5.17
C PHE A 346 -4.27 15.32 -3.75
N PHE A 347 -3.42 14.32 -3.54
CA PHE A 347 -2.86 13.99 -2.24
C PHE A 347 -2.11 15.16 -1.60
N LEU A 348 -1.28 15.88 -2.37
CA LEU A 348 -0.56 17.06 -1.89
C LEU A 348 -1.48 18.19 -1.42
N THR A 349 -2.65 18.35 -2.04
CA THR A 349 -3.52 19.52 -1.84
C THR A 349 -4.78 19.23 -1.05
N TYR A 350 -5.13 17.96 -0.87
CA TYR A 350 -6.30 17.55 -0.10
C TYR A 350 -6.09 17.85 1.39
N ASP A 351 -7.01 18.63 1.95
CA ASP A 351 -7.12 18.85 3.39
C ASP A 351 -8.21 17.91 3.95
N PRO A 352 -7.87 16.95 4.85
CA PRO A 352 -8.86 16.05 5.44
C PRO A 352 -9.79 16.74 6.44
N ARG A 353 -9.41 17.89 7.02
CA ARG A 353 -10.13 18.54 8.12
C ARG A 353 -11.60 18.85 7.78
N PRO A 354 -11.96 19.45 6.63
CA PRO A 354 -13.35 19.72 6.29
C PRO A 354 -14.23 18.47 6.16
N THR A 355 -13.64 17.33 5.78
CA THR A 355 -14.34 16.05 5.69
C THR A 355 -14.52 15.44 7.08
N LEU A 356 -13.46 15.41 7.90
CA LEU A 356 -13.51 14.92 9.28
C LEU A 356 -14.54 15.70 10.12
N MET A 357 -14.65 17.02 9.95
CA MET A 357 -15.69 17.84 10.61
C MET A 357 -17.13 17.43 10.26
N LYS A 358 -17.34 16.76 9.12
CA LYS A 358 -18.65 16.31 8.67
C LYS A 358 -18.98 14.88 9.13
N VAL A 359 -17.99 14.10 9.59
CA VAL A 359 -18.21 12.73 10.07
C VAL A 359 -19.11 12.74 11.31
N LYS A 360 -20.20 11.96 11.27
CA LYS A 360 -21.20 11.87 12.34
C LYS A 360 -21.26 10.51 13.02
N CYS A 361 -20.82 9.45 12.34
CA CYS A 361 -20.66 8.14 12.95
C CYS A 361 -19.54 8.15 14.00
N PRO A 362 -19.55 7.19 14.94
CA PRO A 362 -18.45 6.91 15.84
C PRO A 362 -17.09 6.77 15.13
N VAL A 363 -16.01 7.27 15.75
CA VAL A 363 -14.64 7.23 15.18
C VAL A 363 -13.61 6.69 16.19
N LEU A 364 -12.87 5.64 15.81
CA LEU A 364 -11.61 5.29 16.46
C LEU A 364 -10.44 5.75 15.59
N ALA A 365 -9.58 6.63 16.08
CA ALA A 365 -8.33 7.02 15.42
C ALA A 365 -7.13 6.56 16.23
N ILE A 366 -6.27 5.73 15.63
CA ILE A 366 -5.09 5.17 16.28
C ILE A 366 -3.85 5.32 15.40
N ASN A 367 -2.72 5.63 16.03
CA ASN A 367 -1.39 5.61 15.39
C ASN A 367 -0.39 4.95 16.35
N GLY A 368 0.64 4.30 15.80
CA GLY A 368 1.79 3.85 16.59
C GLY A 368 2.68 5.03 17.00
N GLU A 369 3.21 5.01 18.23
CA GLU A 369 4.15 6.03 18.75
C GLU A 369 5.39 6.19 17.84
N LYS A 370 5.83 5.09 17.21
CA LYS A 370 7.00 5.05 16.32
C LYS A 370 6.62 5.12 14.84
N ASP A 371 5.41 5.57 14.53
CA ASP A 371 5.03 5.82 13.14
C ASP A 371 5.84 7.01 12.59
N LEU A 372 6.74 6.71 11.65
CA LEU A 372 7.55 7.71 10.96
C LEU A 372 6.90 8.17 9.64
N GLN A 373 5.86 7.48 9.15
CA GLN A 373 5.20 7.78 7.89
C GLN A 373 4.01 8.72 8.08
N VAL A 374 3.20 8.46 9.10
CA VAL A 374 2.10 9.32 9.52
C VAL A 374 2.29 9.63 11.01
N PRO A 375 3.14 10.63 11.34
CA PRO A 375 3.52 10.90 12.71
C PRO A 375 2.33 11.13 13.64
N PRO A 376 2.31 10.48 14.81
CA PRO A 376 1.11 10.43 15.65
C PRO A 376 0.75 11.79 16.23
N GLU A 377 1.72 12.58 16.72
CA GLU A 377 1.46 13.84 17.40
C GLU A 377 0.67 14.82 16.52
N GLU A 378 1.14 15.05 15.30
CA GLU A 378 0.55 16.02 14.38
C GLU A 378 -0.81 15.51 13.85
N ASN A 379 -0.88 14.24 13.48
CA ASN A 379 -2.05 13.67 12.82
C ASN A 379 -3.20 13.38 13.77
N LEU A 380 -2.92 12.74 14.92
CA LEU A 380 -3.96 12.48 15.92
C LEU A 380 -4.51 13.78 16.49
N ARG A 381 -3.66 14.80 16.73
CA ARG A 381 -4.14 16.13 17.16
C ARG A 381 -5.03 16.78 16.11
N ALA A 382 -4.65 16.74 14.84
CA ALA A 382 -5.45 17.36 13.78
C ALA A 382 -6.80 16.64 13.57
N ILE A 383 -6.83 15.30 13.69
CA ILE A 383 -8.07 14.51 13.66
C ILE A 383 -8.96 14.86 14.86
N ASP A 384 -8.42 14.87 16.07
CA ASP A 384 -9.12 15.24 17.30
C ASP A 384 -9.74 16.64 17.21
N ASP A 385 -8.96 17.64 16.77
CA ASP A 385 -9.42 19.01 16.57
C ASP A 385 -10.54 19.11 15.51
N ALA A 386 -10.45 18.33 14.44
CA ALA A 386 -11.47 18.32 13.38
C ALA A 386 -12.78 17.67 13.85
N LEU A 387 -12.70 16.53 14.55
CA LEU A 387 -13.88 15.84 15.09
C LEU A 387 -14.57 16.70 16.17
N LYS A 388 -13.81 17.33 17.05
CA LYS A 388 -14.32 18.32 18.03
C LYS A 388 -15.01 19.49 17.35
N ALA A 389 -14.38 20.09 16.35
CA ALA A 389 -14.97 21.20 15.60
C ALA A 389 -16.23 20.78 14.81
N GLY A 390 -16.29 19.53 14.35
CA GLY A 390 -17.45 18.91 13.71
C GLY A 390 -18.60 18.58 14.67
N GLY A 391 -18.35 18.64 15.99
CA GLY A 391 -19.31 18.29 17.02
C GLY A 391 -19.56 16.79 17.15
N ASN A 392 -18.63 15.95 16.68
CA ASN A 392 -18.68 14.52 16.97
C ASN A 392 -18.42 14.31 18.46
N LYS A 393 -19.21 13.47 19.11
CA LYS A 393 -19.15 13.22 20.56
C LYS A 393 -18.76 11.78 20.89
N ASP A 394 -18.67 10.93 19.88
CA ASP A 394 -18.40 9.52 20.02
C ASP A 394 -17.13 9.18 19.24
N TYR A 395 -15.99 9.45 19.85
CA TYR A 395 -14.71 9.12 19.25
C TYR A 395 -13.64 8.88 20.29
N ILE A 396 -12.66 8.07 19.89
CA ILE A 396 -11.42 7.83 20.62
C ILE A 396 -10.27 8.19 19.70
N VAL A 397 -9.33 9.01 20.20
CA VAL A 397 -8.05 9.27 19.54
C VAL A 397 -6.95 8.74 20.46
N LYS A 398 -6.12 7.80 19.98
CA LYS A 398 -5.17 7.10 20.83
C LYS A 398 -3.86 6.78 20.12
N GLU A 399 -2.76 7.22 20.71
CA GLU A 399 -1.42 6.78 20.35
C GLU A 399 -1.11 5.44 21.04
N LEU A 400 -0.48 4.51 20.32
CA LEU A 400 -0.13 3.17 20.79
C LEU A 400 1.39 3.05 21.01
N PRO A 401 1.85 2.91 22.28
CA PRO A 401 3.27 2.91 22.60
C PRO A 401 4.06 1.82 21.88
N GLY A 402 5.25 2.17 21.39
CA GLY A 402 6.20 1.23 20.80
C GLY A 402 5.84 0.68 19.41
N LEU A 403 4.66 0.99 18.87
CA LEU A 403 4.23 0.47 17.57
C LEU A 403 4.66 1.37 16.40
N ASN A 404 5.01 0.78 15.26
CA ASN A 404 5.31 1.51 14.01
C ASN A 404 4.04 1.76 13.17
N HIS A 405 4.21 2.25 11.94
CA HIS A 405 3.13 2.50 10.98
C HIS A 405 2.24 1.27 10.72
N LEU A 406 2.83 0.06 10.64
CA LEU A 406 2.11 -1.20 10.43
C LEU A 406 1.55 -1.78 11.74
N PHE A 407 1.57 -1.02 12.84
CA PHE A 407 1.17 -1.46 14.17
C PHE A 407 1.99 -2.65 14.70
N GLN A 408 3.25 -2.77 14.27
CA GLN A 408 4.19 -3.76 14.78
C GLN A 408 5.04 -3.17 15.90
N THR A 409 5.41 -3.99 16.88
CA THR A 409 6.37 -3.64 17.92
C THR A 409 7.72 -3.37 17.28
N ALA A 410 8.15 -2.11 17.28
CA ALA A 410 9.34 -1.68 16.54
C ALA A 410 10.40 -1.07 17.44
N LYS A 411 11.65 -1.05 16.99
CA LYS A 411 12.74 -0.40 17.71
C LYS A 411 12.85 1.06 17.29
N THR A 412 12.94 1.32 15.99
CA THR A 412 13.09 2.69 15.45
C THR A 412 11.84 3.20 14.74
N GLY A 413 11.01 2.30 14.21
CA GLY A 413 9.88 2.68 13.35
C GLY A 413 10.25 2.83 11.87
N SER A 414 11.53 2.72 11.50
CA SER A 414 11.97 2.76 10.10
C SER A 414 11.35 1.61 9.30
N PRO A 415 10.87 1.87 8.07
CA PRO A 415 10.44 0.82 7.14
C PRO A 415 11.50 -0.27 6.88
N SER A 416 12.79 0.05 7.07
CA SER A 416 13.89 -0.92 6.95
C SER A 416 13.87 -2.04 8.01
N GLU A 417 13.03 -1.90 9.06
CA GLU A 417 12.82 -2.94 10.06
C GLU A 417 11.70 -3.92 9.67
N TYR A 418 10.77 -3.57 8.78
CA TYR A 418 9.54 -4.36 8.55
C TYR A 418 9.85 -5.83 8.24
N ALA A 419 10.69 -6.10 7.25
CA ALA A 419 11.01 -7.47 6.87
C ALA A 419 11.69 -8.30 7.99
N LYS A 420 12.33 -7.62 8.96
CA LYS A 420 13.06 -8.23 10.09
C LYS A 420 12.15 -8.47 11.30
N ILE A 421 11.00 -7.81 11.36
CA ILE A 421 10.00 -8.02 12.40
C ILE A 421 9.19 -9.26 12.02
N GLU A 422 8.90 -10.13 12.99
CA GLU A 422 8.06 -11.31 12.74
C GLU A 422 6.57 -11.01 12.97
N GLU A 423 6.27 -10.17 13.95
CA GLU A 423 4.91 -9.68 14.23
C GLU A 423 4.37 -8.89 13.02
N THR A 424 3.28 -9.36 12.43
CA THR A 424 2.52 -8.68 11.37
C THR A 424 1.70 -7.52 11.92
N ILE A 425 1.05 -7.69 13.06
CA ILE A 425 0.28 -6.65 13.75
C ILE A 425 0.19 -6.98 15.25
N SER A 426 0.36 -5.96 16.09
CA SER A 426 0.34 -6.13 17.54
C SER A 426 -1.02 -6.65 18.03
N PRO A 427 -1.03 -7.67 18.91
CA PRO A 427 -2.25 -8.12 19.59
C PRO A 427 -2.99 -6.99 20.31
N ASP A 428 -2.28 -6.00 20.87
CA ASP A 428 -2.90 -4.86 21.56
C ASP A 428 -3.66 -3.97 20.56
N ALA A 429 -3.12 -3.78 19.36
CA ALA A 429 -3.81 -3.06 18.29
C ALA A 429 -5.06 -3.81 17.81
N LEU A 430 -4.94 -5.14 17.61
CA LEU A 430 -6.09 -6.00 17.28
C LEU A 430 -7.17 -5.91 18.35
N GLU A 431 -6.82 -6.00 19.64
CA GLU A 431 -7.76 -5.91 20.75
C GLU A 431 -8.49 -4.57 20.78
N ILE A 432 -7.77 -3.45 20.64
CA ILE A 432 -8.37 -2.11 20.62
C ILE A 432 -9.37 -1.97 19.48
N ILE A 433 -9.01 -2.42 18.27
CA ILE A 433 -9.88 -2.37 17.10
C ILE A 433 -11.11 -3.27 17.31
N GLY A 434 -10.92 -4.51 17.74
CA GLY A 434 -12.00 -5.46 17.97
C GLY A 434 -13.00 -5.00 19.03
N ASN A 435 -12.50 -4.53 20.18
CA ASN A 435 -13.34 -4.05 21.27
C ASN A 435 -14.17 -2.83 20.83
N TRP A 436 -13.56 -1.87 20.13
CA TRP A 436 -14.28 -0.73 19.58
C TRP A 436 -15.42 -1.17 18.65
N ILE A 437 -15.16 -2.09 17.73
CA ILE A 437 -16.17 -2.58 16.80
C ILE A 437 -17.31 -3.28 17.55
N LEU A 438 -16.98 -4.15 18.50
CA LEU A 438 -17.97 -4.87 19.30
C LEU A 438 -18.85 -3.91 20.11
N GLU A 439 -18.28 -2.87 20.72
CA GLU A 439 -19.03 -1.84 21.45
C GLU A 439 -20.06 -1.11 20.55
N HIS A 440 -19.76 -0.95 19.26
CA HIS A 440 -20.61 -0.23 18.30
C HIS A 440 -21.45 -1.15 17.41
N THR A 441 -21.43 -2.46 17.67
CA THR A 441 -22.18 -3.46 16.88
C THR A 441 -22.95 -4.48 17.71
N GLN A 442 -22.87 -4.43 19.04
CA GLN A 442 -23.72 -5.23 19.92
C GLN A 442 -25.21 -4.91 19.70
N GLU A 443 -26.04 -5.95 19.70
CA GLU A 443 -27.50 -5.80 19.70
C GLU A 443 -27.95 -5.38 21.11
N GLU A 444 -28.78 -4.32 21.21
CA GLU A 444 -29.37 -3.85 22.48
C GLU A 444 -30.26 -4.89 23.17
#